data_AF-A0A920G848-F1
#
_entry.id   AF-A0A920G848-F1
#
_cell.length_a   1.000
_cell.length_b   1.000
_cell.length_c   1.000
_cell.angle_alpha   90.00
_cell.angle_beta   90.00
_cell.angle_gamma   90.00
#
_symmetry.space_group_name_H-M   'P 1'
#
loop_
_entity.id
_entity.type
_entity.pdbx_description
1 polymer ?
#
loop_
_entity_poly.entity_id
_entity_poly.type
_entity_poly.pdbx_seq_one_letter_code
_entity_poly.pdbx_strand_id
1 'polypeptide(L)'
;MKKYYLFFVSLYLFSCDDLSIDLIISYCSGEYSTANVLTDIDENIYNDDESVNAYSTYSWTTDGSHRILNGNGIPNHEVGRFPNSNNLNTISEQNVSERFTLCPTIISESGLEVVGQQ
;
A
#
# COMPACT_ATOMS: atom_id res chain seq x y z
N MET A 1 -34.97 10.21 -49.14
CA MET A 1 -33.85 11.06 -48.66
C MET A 1 -33.26 10.39 -47.43
N LYS A 2 -32.03 9.86 -47.53
CA LYS A 2 -31.41 8.99 -46.51
C LYS A 2 -30.99 9.81 -45.29
N LYS A 3 -31.43 9.42 -44.09
CA LYS A 3 -31.01 10.01 -42.81
C LYS A 3 -29.70 9.34 -42.39
N TYR A 4 -28.62 10.11 -42.29
CA TYR A 4 -27.36 9.63 -41.74
C TYR A 4 -27.33 9.99 -40.25
N TYR A 5 -27.35 8.97 -39.39
CA TYR A 5 -27.13 9.13 -37.96
C TYR A 5 -25.63 9.25 -37.70
N LEU A 6 -25.21 10.37 -37.10
CA LEU A 6 -23.84 10.59 -36.65
C LEU A 6 -23.63 9.78 -35.37
N PHE A 7 -22.94 8.64 -35.47
CA PHE A 7 -22.55 7.84 -34.31
C PHE A 7 -21.22 8.40 -33.78
N PHE A 8 -21.29 9.21 -32.71
CA PHE A 8 -20.10 9.69 -31.99
C PHE A 8 -19.50 8.50 -31.22
N VAL A 9 -18.49 7.86 -31.79
CA VAL A 9 -17.65 6.91 -31.06
C VAL A 9 -16.76 7.71 -30.13
N SER A 10 -17.14 7.78 -28.86
CA SER A 10 -16.24 8.23 -27.79
C SER A 10 -15.18 7.16 -27.60
N LEU A 11 -14.02 7.34 -28.24
CA LEU A 11 -12.79 6.63 -27.91
C LEU A 11 -12.27 7.22 -26.59
N TYR A 12 -12.76 6.69 -25.47
CA TYR A 12 -12.10 6.84 -24.17
C TYR A 12 -10.81 6.02 -24.22
N LEU A 13 -9.72 6.67 -24.63
CA LEU A 13 -8.37 6.17 -24.38
C LEU A 13 -8.02 6.54 -22.93
N PHE A 14 -8.46 5.72 -21.97
CA PHE A 14 -7.77 5.68 -20.68
C PHE A 14 -6.42 4.99 -20.93
N SER A 15 -5.39 5.78 -21.26
CA SER A 15 -4.01 5.31 -21.14
C SER A 15 -3.72 5.27 -19.66
N CYS A 16 -3.60 4.06 -19.11
CA CYS A 16 -2.96 3.86 -17.81
C CYS A 16 -1.46 3.90 -18.12
N ASP A 17 -0.89 5.10 -18.14
CA ASP A 17 0.57 5.26 -18.29
C ASP A 17 1.20 4.88 -16.94
N ASP A 18 1.48 3.58 -16.76
CA ASP A 18 2.42 3.14 -15.74
C ASP A 18 3.78 3.78 -16.04
N LEU A 19 4.38 4.44 -15.04
CA LEU A 19 5.72 4.99 -15.17
C LEU A 19 6.70 3.90 -15.64
N SER A 20 7.43 4.17 -16.72
CA SER A 20 8.40 3.20 -17.26
C SER A 20 9.45 2.84 -16.22
N ILE A 21 9.63 1.55 -15.96
CA ILE A 21 10.63 0.96 -15.05
C ILE A 21 12.03 1.56 -15.28
N ASP A 22 12.42 1.74 -16.53
CA ASP A 22 13.74 2.28 -16.91
C ASP A 22 13.96 3.71 -16.40
N LEU A 23 12.89 4.50 -16.27
CA LEU A 23 12.95 5.85 -15.73
C LEU A 23 13.10 5.83 -14.20
N ILE A 24 12.38 4.95 -13.50
CA ILE A 24 12.50 4.79 -12.03
C ILE A 24 13.90 4.27 -11.66
N ILE A 25 14.38 3.25 -12.38
CA ILE A 25 15.75 2.72 -12.19
C ILE A 25 16.79 3.79 -12.51
N SER A 26 16.58 4.64 -13.52
CA SER A 26 17.46 5.78 -13.80
C SER A 26 17.50 6.82 -12.67
N TYR A 27 16.49 6.89 -11.80
CA TYR A 27 16.51 7.77 -10.62
C TYR A 27 17.23 7.15 -9.42
N CYS A 28 17.42 5.84 -9.39
CA CYS A 28 18.20 5.18 -8.36
C CYS A 28 19.70 5.33 -8.64
N SER A 29 20.45 5.79 -7.64
CA SER A 29 21.92 5.89 -7.74
C SER A 29 22.65 4.55 -7.50
N GLY A 30 21.91 3.48 -7.21
CA GLY A 30 22.43 2.13 -6.93
C GLY A 30 21.82 1.06 -7.83
N GLU A 31 22.33 -0.17 -7.73
CA GLU A 31 21.93 -1.29 -8.60
C GLU A 31 20.58 -1.93 -8.25
N TYR A 32 19.95 -1.51 -7.15
CA TYR A 32 18.75 -2.14 -6.61
C TYR A 32 17.58 -1.16 -6.56
N SER A 33 16.39 -1.66 -6.89
CA SER A 33 15.14 -0.93 -6.77
C SER A 33 14.02 -1.86 -6.31
N THR A 34 13.05 -1.30 -5.59
CA THR A 34 11.77 -1.94 -5.25
C THR A 34 10.60 -1.38 -6.07
N ALA A 35 10.89 -0.71 -7.19
CA ALA A 35 9.88 -0.26 -8.14
C ALA A 35 8.94 -1.41 -8.53
N ASN A 36 7.65 -1.11 -8.65
CA ASN A 36 6.57 -2.05 -8.99
C ASN A 36 6.36 -3.22 -8.02
N VAL A 37 7.01 -3.21 -6.85
CA VAL A 37 6.71 -4.18 -5.80
C VAL A 37 5.44 -3.75 -5.08
N LEU A 38 4.30 -4.29 -5.56
CA LEU A 38 2.97 -4.18 -4.94
C LEU A 38 2.58 -2.74 -4.59
N THR A 39 2.70 -1.82 -5.56
CA THR A 39 2.48 -0.38 -5.36
C THR A 39 1.06 0.11 -5.60
N ASP A 40 0.12 -0.78 -5.89
CA ASP A 40 -1.30 -0.45 -6.15
C ASP A 40 -2.19 -1.54 -5.57
N ILE A 41 -2.14 -1.67 -4.23
CA ILE A 41 -2.98 -2.61 -3.48
C ILE A 41 -3.68 -1.87 -2.36
N ASP A 42 -4.96 -2.15 -2.19
CA ASP A 42 -5.79 -1.62 -1.12
C ASP A 42 -6.76 -2.68 -0.61
N GLU A 43 -7.14 -2.56 0.65
CA GLU A 43 -8.13 -3.43 1.28
C GLU A 43 -9.07 -2.61 2.15
N ASN A 44 -10.34 -3.03 2.18
CA ASN A 44 -11.35 -2.53 3.11
C ASN A 44 -12.26 -3.71 3.48
N ILE A 45 -11.98 -4.32 4.63
CA ILE A 45 -12.66 -5.53 5.10
C ILE A 45 -13.18 -5.32 6.52
N TYR A 46 -14.43 -5.69 6.77
CA TYR A 46 -14.98 -5.67 8.13
C TYR A 46 -14.47 -6.86 8.92
N ASN A 47 -13.90 -6.61 10.09
CA ASN A 47 -13.53 -7.64 11.05
C ASN A 47 -14.61 -7.72 12.14
N ASP A 48 -15.37 -8.81 12.13
CA ASP A 48 -16.50 -9.08 13.03
C ASP A 48 -16.10 -9.85 14.31
N ASP A 49 -14.81 -10.01 14.57
CA ASP A 49 -14.31 -10.54 15.84
C ASP A 49 -14.79 -9.68 17.02
N GLU A 50 -15.19 -10.33 18.13
CA GLU A 50 -15.70 -9.68 19.35
C GLU A 50 -14.78 -8.55 19.82
N SER A 51 -13.47 -8.69 19.64
CA SER A 51 -12.46 -7.74 20.13
C SER A 51 -12.17 -6.59 19.17
N VAL A 52 -12.68 -6.63 17.94
CA VAL A 52 -12.36 -5.67 16.87
C VAL A 52 -13.60 -4.89 16.45
N ASN A 53 -14.61 -5.56 15.88
CA ASN A 53 -15.86 -4.97 15.41
C ASN A 53 -15.69 -3.69 14.56
N ALA A 54 -14.68 -3.64 13.69
CA ALA A 54 -14.29 -2.46 12.92
C ALA A 54 -13.81 -2.85 11.51
N TYR A 55 -13.77 -1.87 10.59
CA TYR A 55 -13.17 -2.09 9.27
C TYR A 55 -11.64 -2.03 9.36
N SER A 56 -10.95 -3.00 8.77
CA SER A 56 -9.53 -2.93 8.47
C SER A 56 -9.35 -2.28 7.10
N THR A 57 -8.57 -1.18 7.08
CA THR A 57 -8.28 -0.46 5.85
C THR A 57 -6.79 -0.22 5.71
N TYR A 58 -6.26 -0.47 4.51
CA TYR A 58 -4.95 -0.01 4.11
C TYR A 58 -4.91 0.29 2.61
N SER A 59 -3.95 1.13 2.22
CA SER A 59 -3.56 1.34 0.83
C SER A 59 -2.04 1.45 0.72
N TRP A 60 -1.51 0.79 -0.30
CA TRP A 60 -0.17 0.99 -0.80
C TRP A 60 -0.27 1.67 -2.15
N THR A 61 0.33 2.85 -2.24
CA THR A 61 0.42 3.64 -3.48
C THR A 61 1.87 3.98 -3.78
N THR A 62 2.14 4.60 -4.94
CA THR A 62 3.44 5.20 -5.23
C THR A 62 3.33 6.60 -5.81
N ASP A 63 4.31 7.45 -5.53
CA ASP A 63 4.50 8.74 -6.22
C ASP A 63 5.63 8.70 -7.27
N GLY A 64 6.09 7.49 -7.64
CA GLY A 64 7.20 7.26 -8.57
C GLY A 64 8.59 7.25 -7.92
N SER A 65 8.73 7.72 -6.68
CA SER A 65 10.00 7.70 -5.93
C SER A 65 9.89 6.99 -4.59
N HIS A 66 8.70 7.01 -3.99
CA HIS A 66 8.39 6.34 -2.74
C HIS A 66 7.19 5.43 -2.94
N ARG A 67 7.21 4.31 -2.22
CA ARG A 67 6.02 3.51 -1.91
C ARG A 67 5.43 4.05 -0.61
N ILE A 68 4.13 4.32 -0.61
CA ILE A 68 3.42 5.03 0.46
C ILE A 68 2.40 4.05 1.06
N LEU A 69 2.51 3.79 2.36
CA LEU A 69 1.50 3.06 3.14
C LEU A 69 0.60 4.06 3.84
N ASN A 70 -0.71 3.87 3.74
CA ASN A 70 -1.68 4.46 4.66
C ASN A 70 -2.62 3.39 5.18
N GLY A 71 -3.07 3.48 6.43
CA GLY A 71 -4.05 2.56 6.97
C GLY A 71 -4.48 2.90 8.38
N ASN A 72 -5.44 2.14 8.91
CA ASN A 72 -6.00 2.37 10.24
C ASN A 72 -5.48 1.39 11.33
N GLY A 73 -4.54 0.51 10.98
CA GLY A 73 -3.91 -0.42 11.93
C GLY A 73 -4.84 -1.48 12.53
N ILE A 74 -6.06 -1.64 12.02
CA ILE A 74 -7.01 -2.65 12.48
C ILE A 74 -6.64 -4.01 11.85
N PRO A 75 -6.58 -5.13 12.62
CA PRO A 75 -6.35 -6.45 12.07
C PRO A 75 -7.40 -6.83 11.02
N ASN A 76 -6.97 -7.42 9.90
CA ASN A 76 -7.85 -7.92 8.83
C ASN A 76 -8.17 -9.43 8.97
N HIS A 77 -7.97 -10.01 10.16
CA HIS A 77 -8.18 -11.42 10.45
C HIS A 77 -8.70 -11.60 11.88
N GLU A 78 -9.24 -12.79 12.19
CA GLU A 78 -9.65 -13.15 13.55
C GLU A 78 -8.50 -13.00 14.54
N VAL A 79 -8.81 -12.57 15.76
CA VAL A 79 -7.82 -12.36 16.82
C VAL A 79 -8.22 -13.08 18.10
N GLY A 80 -7.37 -13.00 19.11
CA GLY A 80 -7.76 -13.42 20.46
C GLY A 80 -8.68 -12.39 21.13
N ARG A 81 -9.17 -12.74 22.32
CA ARG A 81 -9.99 -11.82 23.12
C ARG A 81 -9.16 -10.69 23.72
N PHE A 82 -9.51 -9.44 23.43
CA PHE A 82 -8.92 -8.24 24.04
C PHE A 82 -10.00 -7.29 24.56
N PRO A 83 -9.77 -6.64 25.72
CA PRO A 83 -8.64 -6.84 26.63
C PRO A 83 -8.73 -8.19 27.39
N ASN A 84 -7.60 -8.68 27.89
CA ASN A 84 -7.51 -9.88 28.75
C ASN A 84 -6.50 -9.68 29.89
N SER A 85 -6.36 -10.67 30.79
CA SER A 85 -5.50 -10.56 31.98
C SER A 85 -4.02 -10.30 31.69
N ASN A 86 -3.54 -10.66 30.48
CA ASN A 86 -2.15 -10.49 30.07
C ASN A 86 -1.94 -9.21 29.25
N ASN A 87 -2.99 -8.66 28.66
CA ASN A 87 -2.96 -7.38 27.95
C ASN A 87 -4.29 -6.65 28.11
N LEU A 88 -4.25 -5.57 28.90
CA LEU A 88 -5.42 -4.77 29.26
C LEU A 88 -5.85 -3.75 28.19
N ASN A 89 -5.11 -3.65 27.07
CA ASN A 89 -5.44 -2.73 25.99
C ASN A 89 -6.54 -3.30 25.08
N THR A 90 -7.44 -2.43 24.64
CA THR A 90 -8.44 -2.72 23.60
C THR A 90 -7.86 -2.42 22.22
N ILE A 91 -8.30 -3.13 21.18
CA ILE A 91 -7.98 -2.80 19.79
C ILE A 91 -8.77 -1.56 19.39
N SER A 92 -8.10 -0.58 18.80
CA SER A 92 -8.73 0.62 18.24
C SER A 92 -7.94 1.11 17.04
N GLU A 93 -8.59 1.89 16.18
CA GLU A 93 -7.93 2.47 15.01
C GLU A 93 -6.71 3.31 15.43
N GLN A 94 -5.63 3.15 14.67
CA GLN A 94 -4.41 3.94 14.75
C GLN A 94 -4.21 4.67 13.43
N ASN A 95 -3.52 5.80 13.44
CA ASN A 95 -3.11 6.44 12.18
C ASN A 95 -1.77 5.83 11.74
N VAL A 96 -1.80 5.03 10.67
CA VAL A 96 -0.59 4.48 10.05
C VAL A 96 -0.34 5.22 8.75
N SER A 97 0.80 5.89 8.63
CA SER A 97 1.26 6.53 7.40
C SER A 97 2.77 6.45 7.33
N GLU A 98 3.30 5.80 6.29
CA GLU A 98 4.74 5.59 6.15
C GLU A 98 5.19 5.70 4.69
N ARG A 99 6.42 6.15 4.47
CA ARG A 99 6.99 6.36 3.13
C ARG A 99 8.32 5.64 3.00
N PHE A 100 8.37 4.70 2.06
CA PHE A 100 9.56 3.90 1.77
C PHE A 100 10.16 4.30 0.44
N THR A 101 11.46 4.59 0.39
CA THR A 101 12.15 4.83 -0.90
C THR A 101 12.06 3.60 -1.82
N LEU A 102 11.83 3.83 -3.12
CA LEU A 102 11.94 2.79 -4.14
C LEU A 102 13.41 2.47 -4.50
N CYS A 103 14.35 3.28 -4.02
CA CYS A 103 15.79 3.14 -4.24
C CYS A 103 16.48 2.89 -2.89
N PRO A 104 16.46 1.66 -2.36
CA PRO A 104 17.12 1.34 -1.10
C PRO A 104 18.65 1.40 -1.24
N THR A 105 19.34 1.63 -0.12
CA THR A 105 20.80 1.49 -0.03
C THR A 105 21.15 0.32 0.87
N ILE A 106 22.25 -0.37 0.55
CA ILE A 106 22.80 -1.39 1.44
C ILE A 106 23.40 -0.68 2.65
N ILE A 107 22.84 -0.93 3.83
CA ILE A 107 23.37 -0.39 5.10
C ILE A 107 24.36 -1.36 5.77
N SER A 108 24.35 -2.64 5.39
CA SER A 108 25.32 -3.66 5.85
C SER A 108 25.36 -4.85 4.88
N GLU A 109 26.55 -5.16 4.36
CA GLU A 109 26.78 -6.30 3.46
C GLU A 109 26.62 -7.66 4.17
N SER A 110 26.86 -7.70 5.49
CA SER A 110 26.73 -8.90 6.31
C SER A 110 25.39 -8.98 7.07
N GLY A 111 24.49 -8.01 6.84
CA GLY A 111 23.30 -7.80 7.66
C GLY A 111 23.61 -7.13 9.01
N LEU A 112 22.58 -6.57 9.60
CA LEU A 112 22.55 -6.06 10.98
C LEU A 112 21.44 -6.80 11.71
N GLU A 113 21.66 -7.20 12.96
CA GLU A 113 20.55 -7.61 13.82
C GLU A 113 19.71 -6.37 14.11
N VAL A 114 18.57 -6.23 13.44
CA VAL A 114 17.64 -5.12 13.67
C VAL A 114 16.62 -5.58 14.70
N VAL A 115 16.69 -5.02 15.92
CA VAL A 115 15.57 -5.07 16.87
C VAL A 115 14.64 -3.94 16.46
N GLY A 116 13.47 -4.26 15.92
CA GLY A 116 12.52 -3.27 15.41
C GLY A 116 12.30 -2.13 16.41
N GLN A 117 12.67 -0.91 16.03
CA GLN A 117 12.40 0.28 16.83
C GLN A 117 10.93 0.65 16.64
N GLN A 118 10.23 0.76 17.78
CA GLN A 118 8.82 1.14 17.88
C GLN A 118 8.61 2.62 17.61
#